data_AF-A0A345CZD2-F1
#
_entry.id   AF-A0A345CZD2-F1
#
_cell.length_a   1.000
_cell.length_b   1.000
_cell.length_c   1.000
_cell.angle_alpha   90.00
_cell.angle_beta   90.00
_cell.angle_gamma   90.00
#
_symmetry.space_group_name_H-M   'P 1'
#
loop_
_entity.id
_entity.type
_entity.pdbx_description
1 polymer ?
#
loop_
_entity_poly.entity_id
_entity_poly.type
_entity_poly.pdbx_seq_one_letter_code
_entity_poly.pdbx_strand_id
1 'polypeptide(L)' 'MYADQIDEAAARQQQMIDNALANRPVPQMTFTGECHWCEESINSGHFCDAECRDDHAKMIWAESQRRAG' A
#
# COMPACT_ATOMS: atom_id res chain seq x y z
N MET A 1 -21.08 32.83 11.64
CA MET A 1 -20.44 31.62 12.22
C MET A 1 -18.97 31.92 12.32
N TYR A 2 -18.41 31.93 13.53
CA TYR A 2 -16.98 32.19 13.75
C TYR A 2 -16.24 30.86 13.85
N ALA A 3 -15.13 30.76 13.13
CA ALA A 3 -14.07 29.77 13.29
C ALA A 3 -13.74 29.51 14.77
N ASP A 4 -14.18 28.41 15.40
CA ASP A 4 -13.64 28.04 16.71
C ASP A 4 -12.50 27.02 16.59
N GLN A 5 -11.87 26.69 17.71
CA GLN A 5 -10.74 25.75 17.72
C GLN A 5 -11.13 24.34 17.26
N ILE A 6 -12.41 23.95 17.39
CA ILE A 6 -12.91 22.65 16.96
C ILE A 6 -13.06 22.65 15.44
N ASP A 7 -13.60 23.73 14.87
CA ASP A 7 -13.73 23.89 13.42
C ASP A 7 -12.35 23.88 12.73
N GLU A 8 -11.36 24.57 13.30
CA GLU A 8 -9.98 24.56 12.81
C GLU A 8 -9.32 23.18 12.90
N ALA A 9 -9.53 22.47 14.01
CA ALA A 9 -9.02 21.12 14.19
C ALA A 9 -9.63 20.15 13.16
N ALA A 10 -10.95 20.22 12.96
CA ALA A 10 -11.65 19.41 11.97
C ALA A 10 -11.16 19.69 10.54
N ALA A 11 -10.99 20.97 10.18
CA ALA A 11 -10.45 21.36 8.88
C ALA A 11 -9.03 20.81 8.67
N ARG A 12 -8.18 20.88 9.70
CA ARG A 12 -6.82 20.33 9.65
C ARG A 12 -6.82 18.81 9.49
N GLN A 13 -7.70 18.10 10.22
CA GLN A 13 -7.82 16.65 10.07
C GLN A 13 -8.26 16.27 8.65
N GLN A 14 -9.25 16.98 8.09
CA GLN A 14 -9.71 16.73 6.73
C GLN A 14 -8.57 16.96 5.72
N GLN A 15 -7.82 18.05 5.86
CA GLN A 15 -6.64 18.30 5.03
C GLN A 15 -5.59 17.18 5.13
N MET A 16 -5.36 16.62 6.32
CA MET A 16 -4.43 15.49 6.50
C MET A 16 -4.94 14.23 5.79
N ILE A 17 -6.23 13.93 5.88
CA ILE A 17 -6.86 12.79 5.21
C ILE A 17 -6.76 12.95 3.69
N ASP A 18 -7.13 14.11 3.16
CA ASP A 18 -7.12 14.38 1.73
C ASP A 18 -5.70 14.23 1.15
N ASN A 19 -4.70 14.76 1.86
CA ASN A 19 -3.29 14.59 1.48
C ASN A 19 -2.84 13.14 1.51
N ALA A 20 -3.24 12.36 2.53
CA ALA A 20 -2.88 10.94 2.63
C ALA A 20 -3.52 10.12 1.51
N LEU A 21 -4.76 10.43 1.13
CA LEU A 21 -5.46 9.78 0.02
C LEU A 21 -4.83 10.15 -1.33
N ALA A 22 -4.53 11.43 -1.55
CA ALA A 22 -3.93 11.91 -2.80
C ALA A 22 -2.52 11.35 -3.04
N ASN A 23 -1.74 11.16 -1.97
CA ASN A 23 -0.37 10.65 -2.04
C ASN A 23 -0.26 9.16 -1.72
N ARG A 24 -1.39 8.44 -1.61
CA ARG A 24 -1.36 7.01 -1.33
C ARG A 24 -0.62 6.30 -2.48
N PRO A 25 0.48 5.58 -2.21
CA PRO A 25 1.19 4.85 -3.26
C PRO A 25 0.25 3.79 -3.84
N VAL A 26 -0.02 3.90 -5.14
CA VAL A 26 -0.77 2.87 -5.87
C VAL A 26 0.19 1.71 -6.10
N PRO A 27 -0.09 0.50 -5.57
CA PRO A 27 0.75 -0.66 -5.87
C PRO A 27 0.61 -0.98 -7.35
N GLN A 28 1.64 -0.64 -8.13
CA GLN A 28 1.74 -0.98 -9.55
C GLN A 28 2.48 -2.30 -9.69
N MET A 29 1.80 -3.41 -9.37
CA MET A 29 2.33 -4.73 -9.73
C MET A 29 1.90 -5.04 -11.16
N THR A 30 2.88 -5.32 -12.02
CA THR A 30 2.62 -5.69 -13.42
C THR A 30 2.35 -7.19 -13.49
N PHE A 31 1.34 -7.60 -14.25
CA PHE A 31 1.13 -9.01 -14.54
C PHE A 31 2.18 -9.49 -15.55
N THR A 32 3.00 -10.45 -15.15
CA THR A 32 4.08 -11.01 -15.98
C THR A 32 3.72 -12.37 -16.60
N GLY A 33 2.60 -12.98 -16.19
CA GLY A 33 2.27 -14.37 -16.51
C GLY A 33 2.90 -15.39 -15.56
N GLU A 34 3.67 -14.93 -14.58
CA GLU A 34 4.36 -15.76 -13.58
C GLU A 34 4.09 -15.22 -12.16
N CYS A 35 4.15 -16.11 -11.17
CA CYS A 35 4.02 -15.76 -9.76
C CYS A 35 5.21 -14.91 -9.32
N HIS A 36 4.94 -13.76 -8.68
CA HIS A 36 5.99 -12.85 -8.19
C HIS A 36 6.82 -13.41 -7.03
N TRP A 37 6.47 -14.59 -6.49
CA TRP A 37 7.20 -15.25 -5.41
C TRP A 37 7.93 -16.51 -5.85
N CYS A 38 7.22 -17.47 -6.45
CA CYS A 38 7.77 -18.77 -6.82
C CYS A 38 8.05 -18.94 -8.32
N GLU A 39 7.78 -17.93 -9.14
CA GLU A 39 8.01 -17.93 -10.59
C GLU A 39 7.19 -18.97 -11.37
N GLU A 40 6.19 -19.60 -10.75
CA GLU A 40 5.29 -20.51 -11.45
C GLU A 40 4.39 -19.78 -12.44
N SER A 41 4.11 -20.40 -13.59
CA SER A 41 3.21 -19.86 -14.60
C SER A 41 1.78 -19.72 -14.07
N ILE A 42 1.22 -18.51 -14.14
CA ILE A 42 -0.14 -18.20 -13.68
C ILE A 42 -0.97 -17.60 -14.81
N ASN A 43 -2.24 -17.99 -14.88
CA ASN A 43 -3.16 -17.51 -15.92
C ASN A 43 -3.86 -16.19 -15.54
N SER A 44 -3.82 -15.80 -14.26
CA SER A 44 -4.47 -14.60 -13.75
C SER A 44 -3.91 -14.18 -12.39
N GLY A 45 -3.99 -12.89 -12.04
CA GLY A 45 -3.52 -12.37 -10.75
C GLY A 45 -2.00 -12.15 -10.73
N HIS A 46 -1.40 -12.00 -9.56
CA HIS A 46 0.06 -11.80 -9.42
C HIS A 46 0.77 -12.94 -8.66
N PHE A 47 -0.01 -13.84 -8.07
CA PHE A 47 0.48 -14.95 -7.26
C PHE A 47 -0.33 -16.20 -7.58
N CYS A 48 0.30 -17.37 -7.50
CA CYS A 48 -0.37 -18.65 -7.73
C CYS A 48 -1.35 -19.01 -6.61
N ASP A 49 -1.06 -18.59 -5.37
CA ASP A 49 -1.91 -18.81 -4.21
C ASP A 49 -1.81 -17.66 -3.18
N ALA A 50 -2.54 -17.82 -2.07
CA ALA A 50 -2.54 -16.86 -0.97
C ALA A 50 -1.23 -16.87 -0.17
N GLU A 51 -0.53 -18.01 -0.09
CA GLU A 51 0.70 -18.16 0.67
C GLU A 51 1.84 -17.39 0.02
N CYS A 52 2.02 -17.53 -1.30
CA CYS A 52 2.97 -16.79 -2.12
C CYS A 52 2.76 -15.27 -2.03
N ARG A 53 1.50 -14.83 -2.01
CA ARG A 53 1.17 -13.42 -1.81
C ARG A 53 1.63 -12.93 -0.44
N ASP A 54 1.32 -13.69 0.60
CA ASP A 54 1.60 -13.29 1.99
C ASP A 54 3.10 -13.33 2.28
N ASP A 55 3.84 -14.31 1.74
CA ASP A 55 5.29 -14.40 1.88
C ASP A 55 6.01 -13.28 1.12
N HIS A 56 5.57 -12.97 -0.10
CA HIS A 56 6.05 -11.78 -0.81
C HIS A 56 5.79 -10.51 0.00
N ALA A 57 4.59 -10.35 0.59
CA ALA A 57 4.29 -9.19 1.43
C ALA A 57 5.19 -9.09 2.67
N LYS A 58 5.47 -10.22 3.35
CA LYS A 58 6.41 -10.26 4.49
C LYS A 58 7.82 -9.86 4.08
N MET A 59 8.29 -10.33 2.91
CA MET A 59 9.61 -9.99 2.38
C MET A 59 9.74 -8.49 2.09
N ILE A 60 8.75 -7.89 1.41
CA ILE A 60 8.69 -6.45 1.16
C ILE A 60 8.64 -5.65 2.47
N TRP A 61 7.86 -6.08 3.44
CA TRP A 61 7.77 -5.42 4.75
C TRP A 61 9.11 -5.47 5.51
N ALA A 62 9.77 -6.63 5.51
CA ALA A 62 11.10 -6.79 6.11
C ALA A 62 12.13 -5.89 5.42
N GLU A 63 12.09 -5.77 4.09
CA GLU A 63 12.97 -4.86 3.35
C GLU A 63 12.70 -3.39 3.69
N SER A 64 11.42 -3.00 3.79
CA SER A 64 11.03 -1.62 4.13
C SER A 64 11.57 -1.19 5.51
N GLN A 65 11.59 -2.10 6.48
CA GLN A 65 12.16 -1.84 7.80
C GLN A 65 13.68 -1.67 7.75
N ARG A 66 14.37 -2.47 6.93
CA ARG A 66 15.83 -2.34 6.74
C ARG A 66 16.22 -1.03 6.08
N ARG A 67 15.40 -0.48 5.18
CA ARG A 67 15.64 0.81 4.52
C ARG A 67 15.37 2.01 5.44
N ALA A 68 14.63 1.82 6.53
CA ALA A 68 14.25 2.88 7.46
C ALA A 68 15.18 3.02 8.69
N GLY A 69 16.11 2.07 8.89
CA GLY A 69 17.16 2.12 9.92
C GLY A 69 18.49 2.53 9.34
#